data_AF-A0AAQ3UQH0-F1
#
_entry.id   AF-A0AAQ3UQH0-F1
#
_cell.length_a   1.000
_cell.length_b   1.000
_cell.length_c   1.000
_cell.angle_alpha   90.00
_cell.angle_beta   90.00
_cell.angle_gamma   90.00
#
_symmetry.space_group_name_H-M   'P 1'
#
loop_
_entity.id
_entity.type
_entity.pdbx_description
1 polymer ?
#
loop_
_entity_poly.entity_id
_entity_poly.type
_entity_poly.pdbx_seq_one_letter_code
_entity_poly.pdbx_strand_id
1 'polypeptide(L)'
;MRVRDEQWRLLAKIRRDPGRLYALDLTIARPVCLAAHAREDAWRWHARFGYTNFTALRKMGREGLVRGLPVLTQVDQLCEACLAGKQRCAPFPHQAQ
;
A
#
# COMPACT_ATOMS: atom_id res chain seq x y z
N MET A 1 -24.89 -14.92 -8.70
CA MET A 1 -23.67 -14.19 -9.09
C MET A 1 -22.52 -15.15 -9.32
N ARG A 2 -21.62 -14.87 -10.26
CA ARG A 2 -20.33 -15.58 -10.41
C ARG A 2 -19.21 -14.57 -10.21
N VAL A 3 -18.32 -14.82 -9.25
CA VAL A 3 -17.15 -13.99 -8.97
C VAL A 3 -15.94 -14.66 -9.61
N ARG A 4 -15.11 -13.90 -10.31
CA ARG A 4 -13.91 -14.39 -10.99
C ARG A 4 -12.70 -13.52 -10.58
N ASP A 5 -11.50 -14.09 -10.66
CA ASP A 5 -10.25 -13.35 -10.49
C ASP A 5 -9.80 -12.66 -11.79
N GLU A 6 -8.65 -11.98 -11.74
CA GLU A 6 -8.03 -11.30 -12.89
C GLU A 6 -7.62 -12.27 -14.01
N GLN A 7 -7.36 -13.54 -13.69
CA GLN A 7 -7.08 -14.61 -14.65
C GLN A 7 -8.36 -15.30 -15.14
N TRP A 8 -9.53 -14.71 -14.90
CA TRP A 8 -10.85 -15.23 -15.26
C TRP A 8 -11.24 -16.58 -14.64
N ARG A 9 -10.51 -17.04 -13.61
CA ARG A 9 -10.83 -18.27 -12.89
C ARG A 9 -12.02 -18.02 -11.97
N LEU A 10 -12.91 -19.01 -11.88
CA LEU A 10 -14.12 -18.90 -11.06
C LEU A 10 -13.76 -19.01 -9.58
N LEU A 11 -13.92 -17.92 -8.83
CA LEU A 11 -13.68 -17.87 -7.38
C LEU A 11 -14.89 -18.33 -6.58
N ALA A 12 -16.09 -17.87 -6.97
CA ALA A 12 -17.31 -18.24 -6.25
C ALA A 12 -18.54 -18.23 -7.17
N LYS A 13 -19.48 -19.14 -6.91
CA LYS A 13 -20.80 -19.16 -7.54
C LYS A 13 -21.87 -19.03 -6.47
N ILE A 14 -22.49 -17.86 -6.39
CA ILE A 14 -23.42 -17.48 -5.33
C ILE A 14 -24.84 -17.53 -5.86
N ARG A 15 -25.71 -18.28 -5.18
CA ARG A 15 -27.15 -18.30 -5.50
C ARG A 15 -27.82 -17.10 -4.86
N ARG A 16 -28.86 -16.57 -5.53
CA ARG A 16 -29.68 -15.49 -4.99
C ARG A 16 -30.68 -16.10 -4.03
N ASP A 17 -30.84 -15.53 -2.85
CA ASP A 17 -31.89 -15.97 -1.93
C ASP A 17 -33.25 -15.32 -2.28
N PRO A 18 -34.37 -15.79 -1.69
CA PRO A 18 -35.71 -15.21 -1.91
C PRO A 18 -35.82 -13.72 -1.57
N GLY A 19 -35.08 -13.26 -0.55
CA GLY A 19 -34.90 -11.87 -0.14
C GLY A 19 -34.01 -11.05 -1.08
N ARG A 20 -33.64 -11.62 -2.24
CA ARG A 20 -32.91 -10.98 -3.33
C ARG A 20 -31.43 -10.67 -3.05
N LEU A 21 -30.85 -11.16 -1.95
CA LEU A 21 -29.44 -11.01 -1.59
C LEU A 21 -28.58 -12.13 -2.21
N TYR A 22 -27.28 -11.90 -2.22
CA TYR A 22 -26.27 -12.88 -2.62
C TYR A 22 -25.33 -13.10 -1.43
N ALA A 23 -25.68 -14.01 -0.55
CA ALA A 23 -24.87 -14.33 0.63
C ALA A 23 -23.70 -15.26 0.25
N LEU A 24 -22.50 -14.87 0.65
CA LEU A 24 -21.29 -15.67 0.50
C LEU A 24 -20.65 -15.81 1.87
N ASP A 25 -20.60 -17.04 2.37
CA ASP A 25 -19.86 -17.35 3.59
C ASP A 25 -18.38 -17.56 3.21
N LEU A 26 -17.50 -16.77 3.82
CA LEU A 26 -16.07 -16.77 3.54
C LEU A 26 -15.32 -17.15 4.81
N THR A 27 -14.58 -18.25 4.76
CA THR A 27 -13.54 -18.51 5.75
C THR A 27 -12.37 -17.58 5.47
N ILE A 28 -12.23 -16.54 6.30
CA ILE A 28 -11.09 -15.64 6.22
C ILE A 28 -9.84 -16.46 6.55
N ALA A 29 -8.98 -16.69 5.56
CA ALA A 29 -7.65 -17.24 5.78
C ALA A 29 -6.93 -16.39 6.82
N ARG A 30 -6.09 -17.02 7.64
CA ARG A 30 -5.39 -16.44 8.80
C ARG A 30 -5.21 -14.92 8.64
N PRO A 31 -5.91 -14.08 9.44
CA PRO A 31 -6.00 -12.65 9.19
C PRO A 31 -4.61 -12.05 9.23
N VAL A 32 -4.10 -11.68 8.06
CA VAL A 32 -2.89 -10.88 7.95
C VAL A 32 -3.36 -9.44 7.95
N CYS A 33 -3.05 -8.71 9.02
CA CYS A 33 -3.16 -7.26 8.96
C CYS A 33 -2.24 -6.79 7.82
N LEU A 34 -2.75 -6.03 6.86
CA LEU A 34 -1.93 -5.50 5.76
C LEU A 34 -0.73 -4.70 6.31
N ALA A 35 -0.87 -4.05 7.47
CA ALA A 35 0.22 -3.39 8.18
C ALA A 35 1.30 -4.36 8.72
N ALA A 36 0.93 -5.60 9.06
CA ALA A 36 1.86 -6.64 9.52
C ALA A 36 2.65 -7.30 8.37
N HIS A 37 2.26 -7.06 7.11
CA HIS A 37 2.97 -7.59 5.93
C HIS A 37 4.03 -6.63 5.36
N ALA A 38 4.32 -5.52 6.05
CA ALA A 38 5.55 -4.75 5.82
C ALA A 38 6.76 -5.56 6.34
N ARG A 39 7.08 -6.66 5.64
CA ARG A 39 8.18 -7.58 6.01
C ARG A 39 9.55 -6.92 5.85
N GLU A 40 9.64 -5.84 5.09
CA GLU A 40 10.87 -5.11 4.82
C GLU A 40 10.97 -3.85 5.70
N ASP A 41 12.14 -3.65 6.29
CA ASP A 41 12.43 -2.50 7.17
C ASP A 41 12.09 -1.16 6.52
N ALA A 42 12.31 -1.04 5.21
CA ALA A 42 11.98 0.16 4.45
C ALA A 42 10.50 0.54 4.60
N TRP A 43 9.58 -0.43 4.52
CA TRP A 43 8.14 -0.19 4.63
C TRP A 43 7.72 0.16 6.06
N ARG A 44 8.35 -0.45 7.06
CA ARG A 44 8.11 -0.11 8.47
C ARG A 44 8.52 1.33 8.77
N TRP A 45 9.70 1.74 8.30
CA TRP A 45 10.17 3.11 8.49
C TRP A 45 9.41 4.12 7.64
N HIS A 46 8.97 3.73 6.44
CA HIS A 46 8.04 4.49 5.61
C HIS A 46 6.75 4.84 6.34
N ALA A 47 6.09 3.85 6.94
CA ALA A 47 4.87 4.08 7.72
C ALA A 47 5.13 4.89 9.01
N ARG A 48 6.21 4.59 9.76
CA ARG A 48 6.56 5.31 11.00
C ARG A 48 6.78 6.81 10.79
N PHE A 49 7.35 7.19 9.64
CA PHE A 49 7.57 8.58 9.26
C PHE A 49 6.42 9.19 8.44
N GLY A 50 5.19 8.68 8.61
CA GLY A 50 4.01 9.27 7.96
C GLY A 50 4.04 9.17 6.43
N TYR A 51 4.43 8.00 5.91
CA TYR A 51 4.53 7.73 4.48
C TYR A 51 5.53 8.67 3.77
N THR A 52 6.71 8.85 4.39
CA THR A 52 7.83 9.63 3.83
C THR A 52 8.51 8.89 2.67
N ASN A 53 8.99 9.65 1.67
CA ASN A 53 9.75 9.16 0.52
C ASN A 53 10.89 8.17 0.93
N PHE A 54 11.02 7.03 0.22
CA PHE A 54 12.06 6.02 0.44
C PHE A 54 13.50 6.52 0.23
N THR A 55 13.74 7.34 -0.80
CA THR A 55 15.01 8.07 -1.02
C THR A 55 15.37 8.96 0.17
N ALA A 56 14.39 9.66 0.75
CA ALA A 56 14.62 10.49 1.94
C ALA A 56 14.96 9.62 3.17
N LEU A 57 14.24 8.52 3.37
CA LEU A 57 14.56 7.53 4.42
C LEU A 57 15.95 6.93 4.26
N ARG A 58 16.34 6.59 3.03
CA ARG A 58 17.70 6.11 2.74
C ARG A 58 18.76 7.16 3.06
N LYS A 59 18.52 8.42 2.69
CA LYS A 59 19.43 9.54 3.01
C LYS A 59 19.57 9.68 4.53
N MET A 60 18.46 9.69 5.27
CA MET A 60 18.46 9.75 6.73
C MET A 60 19.23 8.60 7.38
N GLY A 61 19.07 7.38 6.88
CA GLY A 61 19.81 6.21 7.38
C GLY A 61 21.31 6.28 7.09
N ARG A 62 21.69 6.72 5.87
CA ARG A 62 23.11 6.88 5.48
C ARG A 62 23.81 8.00 6.24
N GLU A 63 23.13 9.10 6.50
CA GLU A 63 23.67 10.26 7.21
C GLU A 63 23.54 10.14 8.74
N GLY A 64 22.97 9.04 9.25
CA GLY A 64 22.81 8.82 10.69
C GLY A 64 21.87 9.81 11.36
N LEU A 65 20.91 10.38 10.61
CA LEU A 65 20.00 11.42 11.11
C LEU A 65 18.92 10.88 12.06
N VAL A 66 18.70 9.56 12.08
CA VAL A 66 17.68 8.90 12.89
C VAL A 66 18.30 7.71 13.61
N ARG A 67 18.20 7.69 14.94
CA ARG A 67 18.68 6.56 15.75
C ARG A 67 17.87 5.30 15.46
N GLY A 68 18.57 4.20 15.21
CA GLY A 68 17.96 2.88 14.97
C GLY A 68 17.42 2.65 13.56
N LEU A 69 17.47 3.65 12.67
CA LEU A 69 17.12 3.48 11.25
C LEU A 69 18.28 2.75 10.54
N PRO A 70 18.09 1.52 10.03
CA PRO A 70 19.11 0.84 9.24
C PRO A 70 19.29 1.54 7.88
N VAL A 71 20.45 1.33 7.26
CA VAL A 71 20.72 1.80 5.89
C VAL A 71 19.84 1.02 4.92
N LEU A 72 18.82 1.67 4.38
CA LEU A 72 17.89 1.06 3.42
C LEU A 72 18.54 0.93 2.04
N THR A 73 18.50 -0.27 1.44
CA THR A 73 19.03 -0.54 0.09
C THR A 73 17.97 -0.39 -1.01
N GLN A 74 16.69 -0.58 -0.67
CA GLN A 74 15.56 -0.62 -1.60
C GLN A 74 14.92 0.77 -1.74
N VAL A 75 14.91 1.31 -2.96
CA VAL A 75 14.46 2.69 -3.25
C VAL A 75 13.30 2.75 -4.25
N ASP A 76 13.13 1.73 -5.08
CA ASP A 76 12.23 1.78 -6.25
C ASP A 76 10.89 1.06 -6.01
N GLN A 77 10.38 1.09 -4.78
CA GLN A 77 9.06 0.56 -4.50
C GLN A 77 8.00 1.67 -4.52
N LEU A 78 6.94 1.43 -5.28
CA LEU A 78 5.78 2.30 -5.34
C LEU A 78 4.82 1.95 -4.20
N CYS A 79 4.39 2.96 -3.45
CA CYS A 79 3.32 2.82 -2.46
C CYS A 79 2.01 3.31 -3.08
N GLU A 80 1.04 2.40 -3.26
CA GLU A 80 -0.28 2.71 -3.82
C GLU A 80 -1.01 3.80 -3.02
N ALA A 81 -0.97 3.72 -1.69
CA ALA A 81 -1.56 4.73 -0.82
C ALA A 81 -0.90 6.11 -1.00
N CYS A 82 0.42 6.16 -1.20
CA CYS A 82 1.12 7.40 -1.53
C CYS A 82 0.70 7.93 -2.91
N LEU A 83 0.56 7.06 -3.91
CA LEU A 83 0.18 7.46 -5.26
C LEU A 83 -1.25 8.04 -5.29
N ALA A 84 -2.18 7.43 -4.55
CA ALA A 84 -3.55 7.90 -4.46
C ALA A 84 -3.68 9.18 -3.60
N GLY A 85 -2.87 9.31 -2.54
CA GLY A 85 -3.01 10.37 -1.54
C GLY A 85 -2.10 11.59 -1.73
N LYS A 86 -0.91 11.44 -2.31
CA LYS A 86 0.04 12.56 -2.49
C LYS A 86 -0.24 13.27 -3.80
N GLN A 87 -0.61 14.54 -3.70
CA GLN A 87 -0.72 15.40 -4.88
C GLN A 87 0.69 15.73 -5.39
N ARG A 88 0.89 15.64 -6.71
CA ARG A 88 2.10 16.17 -7.34
C ARG A 88 1.97 17.68 -7.36
N CYS A 89 2.91 18.38 -6.72
CA CYS A 89 3.01 19.82 -6.89
C CYS A 89 3.46 20.08 -8.33
N ALA A 90 2.63 20.78 -9.11
CA ALA A 90 3.07 21.31 -10.40
C ALA A 90 4.20 22.32 -10.15
N PRO A 91 5.16 22.47 -11.07
CA PRO A 91 6.13 23.53 -10.98
C PRO A 91 5.41 24.88 -10.84
N PHE A 92 5.95 25.75 -9.99
CA PHE A 92 5.40 27.10 -9.86
C PHE A 92 5.46 27.80 -11.22
N PRO A 93 4.39 28.51 -11.62
CA PRO A 93 4.42 29.29 -12.85
C PRO A 93 5.52 30.35 -12.75
N HIS A 94 6.23 30.57 -13.86
CA HIS A 94 7.36 31.50 -13.92
C HIS A 94 6.96 32.97 -13.70
N GLN A 95 5.67 33.28 -13.86
CA GLN A 95 5.10 34.60 -13.60
C GLN A 95 3.71 34.43 -12.97
N ALA A 96 3.38 35.30 -12.01
CA ALA A 96 2.04 35.41 -11.47
C ALA A 96 1.09 35.99 -12.53
N GLN A 97 -0.15 35.48 -12.55
CA GLN A 97 -1.19 35.88 -13.49
C GLN A 97 -1.88 37.17 -13.06
#